data_AF-N9LAI9-F1
#
_entry.id   AF-N9LAI9-F1
#
_cell.length_a   1.000
_cell.length_b   1.000
_cell.length_c   1.000
_cell.angle_alpha   90.00
_cell.angle_beta   90.00
_cell.angle_gamma   90.00
#
_symmetry.space_group_name_H-M   'P 1'
#
loop_
_entity.id
_entity.type
_entity.pdbx_description
1 polymer ?
#
loop_
_entity_poly.entity_id
_entity_poly.type
_entity_poly.pdbx_seq_one_letter_code
_entity_poly.pdbx_strand_id
1 'polypeptide(L)'
;MDNQQATKNERKNSINELLKQQEEWREKNKAILLFKQQIDQETSLLNKEKENLNYKIEQYQKDVSLFNQGNYGQFTQSSLNKRQAELSQLSLELQTKFSQHSNKIEMLNRQIKQINQQQNLLNQSIEQFNLSTTSGSKTFHKGLFSQNQIQIYGFTSFDDLRLTLAHEFGHALGLKHTDDPKSLMYPLLKEQDIHNFKLTNSDLDLLATLYGSNDENH
;
A
#
# COMPACT_ATOMS: atom_id res chain seq x y z
N MET A 1 -35.85 14.32 8.40
CA MET A 1 -35.26 14.08 7.06
C MET A 1 -33.87 14.69 6.96
N ASP A 2 -33.58 15.86 7.54
CA ASP A 2 -32.24 16.50 7.45
C ASP A 2 -31.08 15.76 8.14
N ASN A 3 -31.32 15.06 9.26
CA ASN A 3 -30.24 14.48 10.06
C ASN A 3 -29.58 13.22 9.42
N GLN A 4 -30.31 12.52 8.55
CA GLN A 4 -29.79 11.34 7.82
C GLN A 4 -28.91 11.73 6.62
N GLN A 5 -29.13 12.91 6.05
CA GLN A 5 -28.38 13.38 4.89
C GLN A 5 -27.03 13.99 5.28
N ALA A 6 -26.98 14.67 6.45
CA ALA A 6 -25.74 15.17 7.04
C ALA A 6 -24.78 14.02 7.44
N THR A 7 -25.29 13.00 8.13
CA THR A 7 -24.51 11.81 8.53
C THR A 7 -24.00 11.00 7.32
N LYS A 8 -24.78 10.93 6.24
CA LYS A 8 -24.36 10.30 4.97
C LYS A 8 -23.22 11.07 4.29
N ASN A 9 -23.25 12.40 4.33
CA ASN A 9 -22.20 13.26 3.77
C ASN A 9 -20.91 13.20 4.59
N GLU A 10 -20.99 13.24 5.92
CA GLU A 10 -19.83 13.10 6.81
C GLU A 10 -19.12 11.75 6.59
N ARG A 11 -19.89 10.66 6.49
CA ARG A 11 -19.34 9.32 6.25
C ARG A 11 -18.66 9.21 4.88
N LYS A 12 -19.27 9.76 3.82
CA LYS A 12 -18.65 9.82 2.48
C LYS A 12 -17.32 10.57 2.52
N ASN A 13 -17.26 11.67 3.27
CA ASN A 13 -16.02 12.44 3.43
C ASN A 13 -14.95 11.64 4.17
N SER A 14 -15.30 10.92 5.25
CA SER A 14 -14.36 10.04 5.97
C SER A 14 -13.80 8.93 5.09
N ILE A 15 -14.64 8.28 4.26
CA ILE A 15 -14.19 7.24 3.34
C ILE A 15 -13.24 7.80 2.27
N ASN A 16 -13.60 8.95 1.69
CA ASN A 16 -12.73 9.60 0.70
C ASN A 16 -11.36 9.97 1.29
N GLU A 17 -11.33 10.42 2.55
CA GLU A 17 -10.09 10.73 3.25
C GLU A 17 -9.26 9.45 3.51
N LEU A 18 -9.89 8.35 3.94
CA LEU A 18 -9.20 7.06 4.11
C LEU A 18 -8.62 6.52 2.79
N LEU A 19 -9.39 6.60 1.70
CA LEU A 19 -8.92 6.18 0.37
C LEU A 19 -7.75 7.04 -0.11
N LYS A 20 -7.80 8.35 0.11
CA LYS A 20 -6.71 9.26 -0.20
C LYS A 20 -5.45 8.91 0.60
N GLN A 21 -5.58 8.68 1.90
CA GLN A 21 -4.47 8.28 2.76
C GLN A 21 -3.87 6.93 2.36
N GLN A 22 -4.71 5.97 1.97
CA GLN A 22 -4.28 4.67 1.46
C GLN A 22 -3.50 4.79 0.14
N GLU A 23 -3.97 5.64 -0.78
CA GLU A 23 -3.28 5.91 -2.05
C GLU A 23 -1.93 6.61 -1.81
N GLU A 24 -1.89 7.63 -0.95
CA GLU A 24 -0.64 8.29 -0.57
C GLU A 24 0.36 7.32 0.07
N TRP A 25 -0.12 6.41 0.93
CA TRP A 25 0.71 5.37 1.52
C TRP A 25 1.28 4.43 0.44
N ARG A 26 0.44 4.01 -0.53
CA ARG A 26 0.85 3.12 -1.63
C ARG A 26 1.97 3.75 -2.46
N GLU A 27 1.81 5.01 -2.87
CA GLU A 27 2.80 5.70 -3.69
C GLU A 27 4.12 5.91 -2.93
N LYS A 28 4.06 6.29 -1.64
CA LYS A 28 5.26 6.39 -0.80
C LYS A 28 5.96 5.04 -0.64
N ASN A 29 5.19 3.95 -0.46
CA ASN A 29 5.76 2.61 -0.30
C ASN A 29 6.46 2.17 -1.59
N LYS A 30 5.86 2.44 -2.75
CA LYS A 30 6.47 2.20 -4.06
C LYS A 30 7.77 2.98 -4.22
N ALA A 31 7.80 4.26 -3.83
CA ALA A 31 9.02 5.08 -3.86
C ALA A 31 10.13 4.52 -2.94
N ILE A 32 9.78 4.07 -1.73
CA ILE A 32 10.72 3.41 -0.80
C ILE A 32 11.30 2.13 -1.40
N LEU A 33 10.47 1.30 -2.06
CA LEU A 33 10.93 0.08 -2.71
C LEU A 33 11.94 0.37 -3.84
N LEU A 34 11.66 1.38 -4.67
CA LEU A 34 12.57 1.82 -5.71
C LEU A 34 13.88 2.37 -5.12
N PHE A 35 13.79 3.18 -4.06
CA PHE A 35 14.98 3.73 -3.41
C PHE A 35 15.84 2.65 -2.76
N LYS A 36 15.21 1.62 -2.15
CA LYS A 36 15.91 0.44 -1.64
C LYS A 36 16.67 -0.29 -2.75
N GLN A 37 16.04 -0.54 -3.90
CA GLN A 37 16.71 -1.18 -5.04
C GLN A 37 17.93 -0.37 -5.51
N GLN A 38 17.82 0.95 -5.56
CA GLN A 38 18.94 1.82 -5.89
C GLN A 38 20.08 1.71 -4.87
N ILE A 39 19.77 1.69 -3.57
CA ILE A 39 20.76 1.49 -2.50
C ILE A 39 21.48 0.15 -2.67
N ASP A 40 20.74 -0.93 -2.95
CA ASP A 40 21.33 -2.27 -3.14
C ASP A 40 22.29 -2.28 -4.34
N GLN A 41 21.93 -1.62 -5.45
CA GLN A 41 22.78 -1.47 -6.64
C GLN A 41 24.04 -0.64 -6.34
N GLU A 42 23.88 0.52 -5.70
CA GLU A 42 25.00 1.38 -5.30
C GLU A 42 25.96 0.65 -4.35
N THR A 43 25.44 -0.14 -3.40
CA THR A 43 26.23 -0.95 -2.48
C THR A 43 27.12 -1.93 -3.24
N SER A 44 26.55 -2.64 -4.22
CA SER A 44 27.30 -3.61 -5.04
C SER A 44 28.42 -2.93 -5.83
N LEU A 45 28.15 -1.75 -6.41
CA LEU A 45 29.13 -0.99 -7.17
C LEU A 45 30.26 -0.45 -6.27
N LEU A 46 29.94 0.10 -5.11
CA LEU A 46 30.93 0.61 -4.17
C LEU A 46 31.83 -0.50 -3.62
N ASN A 47 31.28 -1.69 -3.38
CA ASN A 47 32.08 -2.84 -2.97
C ASN A 47 33.06 -3.28 -4.07
N LYS A 48 32.64 -3.26 -5.35
CA LYS A 48 33.54 -3.53 -6.48
C LYS A 48 34.64 -2.47 -6.61
N GLU A 49 34.31 -1.19 -6.45
CA GLU A 49 35.31 -0.11 -6.45
C GLU A 49 36.32 -0.29 -5.30
N LYS A 50 35.85 -0.68 -4.11
CA LYS A 50 36.69 -0.99 -2.95
C LYS A 50 37.63 -2.15 -3.20
N GLU A 51 37.13 -3.26 -3.75
CA GLU A 51 37.96 -4.42 -4.12
C GLU A 51 39.03 -4.04 -5.16
N ASN A 52 38.66 -3.25 -6.17
CA ASN A 52 39.62 -2.77 -7.17
C ASN A 52 40.72 -1.89 -6.56
N LEU A 53 40.35 -0.97 -5.65
CA LEU A 53 41.31 -0.12 -4.98
C LEU A 53 42.25 -0.93 -4.07
N ASN A 54 41.70 -1.89 -3.31
CA ASN A 54 42.49 -2.80 -2.48
C ASN A 54 43.52 -3.56 -3.32
N TYR A 55 43.10 -4.11 -4.46
CA TYR A 55 44.01 -4.77 -5.40
C TYR A 55 45.12 -3.82 -5.88
N LYS A 56 44.79 -2.57 -6.26
CA LYS A 56 45.80 -1.58 -6.68
C LYS A 56 46.79 -1.23 -5.58
N ILE A 57 46.32 -1.14 -4.33
CA ILE A 57 47.14 -0.90 -3.14
C ILE A 57 48.08 -2.09 -2.90
N GLU A 58 47.58 -3.32 -2.99
CA GLU A 58 48.41 -4.53 -2.85
C GLU A 58 49.50 -4.60 -3.92
N GLN A 59 49.18 -4.31 -5.18
CA GLN A 59 50.20 -4.25 -6.24
C GLN A 59 51.24 -3.16 -5.95
N TYR A 60 50.80 -1.98 -5.54
CA TYR A 60 51.72 -0.89 -5.17
C TYR A 60 52.64 -1.29 -4.01
N GLN A 61 52.13 -1.96 -2.99
CA GLN A 61 52.93 -2.46 -1.87
C GLN A 61 54.00 -3.47 -2.33
N LYS A 62 53.65 -4.39 -3.23
CA LYS A 62 54.61 -5.33 -3.84
C LYS A 62 55.71 -4.60 -4.60
N ASP A 63 55.33 -3.60 -5.41
CA ASP A 63 56.30 -2.81 -6.19
C ASP A 63 57.25 -2.02 -5.29
N VAL A 64 56.74 -1.42 -4.20
CA VAL A 64 57.56 -0.74 -3.19
C VAL A 64 58.50 -1.71 -2.48
N SER A 65 58.05 -2.92 -2.15
CA SER A 65 58.92 -3.95 -1.56
C SER A 65 60.06 -4.35 -2.50
N LEU A 66 59.79 -4.54 -3.80
CA LEU A 66 60.81 -4.86 -4.80
C LEU A 66 61.83 -3.71 -4.96
N PHE A 67 61.35 -2.47 -4.98
CA PHE A 67 62.22 -1.29 -5.03
C PHE A 67 63.13 -1.20 -3.79
N ASN A 68 62.59 -1.42 -2.60
CA ASN A 68 63.36 -1.40 -1.34
C ASN A 68 64.38 -2.54 -1.23
N GLN A 69 64.18 -3.65 -1.96
CA GLN A 69 65.13 -4.77 -2.06
C GLN A 69 66.28 -4.51 -3.04
N GLY A 70 66.35 -3.33 -3.67
CA GLY A 70 67.42 -2.93 -4.56
C GLY A 70 67.15 -3.17 -6.05
N ASN A 71 65.92 -3.53 -6.42
CA ASN A 71 65.52 -3.72 -7.81
C ASN A 71 65.13 -2.38 -8.48
N TYR A 72 66.12 -1.49 -8.65
CA TYR A 72 65.93 -0.11 -9.12
C TYR A 72 65.62 0.03 -10.62
N GLY A 73 65.64 -1.07 -11.39
CA GLY A 73 65.49 -1.05 -12.85
C GLY A 73 64.06 -0.89 -13.36
N GLN A 74 63.05 -1.19 -12.54
CA GLN A 74 61.63 -1.16 -12.95
C GLN A 74 60.87 0.10 -12.52
N PHE A 75 61.31 0.78 -11.46
CA PHE A 75 60.56 1.90 -10.87
C PHE A 75 61.52 3.00 -10.38
N THR A 76 61.09 4.25 -10.50
CA THR A 76 61.79 5.40 -9.89
C THR A 76 61.06 5.85 -8.63
N GLN A 77 61.77 6.45 -7.67
CA GLN A 77 61.15 7.02 -6.46
C GLN A 77 60.03 8.01 -6.79
N SER A 78 60.23 8.85 -7.82
CA SER A 78 59.22 9.81 -8.27
C SER A 78 57.96 9.12 -8.79
N SER A 79 58.10 8.02 -9.55
CA SER A 79 56.95 7.24 -10.05
C SER A 79 56.16 6.58 -8.92
N LEU A 80 56.83 6.05 -7.89
CA LEU A 80 56.19 5.46 -6.72
C LEU A 80 55.45 6.53 -5.89
N ASN A 81 56.08 7.68 -5.66
CA ASN A 81 55.45 8.81 -4.95
C ASN A 81 54.20 9.32 -5.69
N LYS A 82 54.24 9.42 -7.03
CA LYS A 82 53.08 9.82 -7.84
C LYS A 82 51.94 8.80 -7.68
N ARG A 83 52.24 7.51 -7.81
CA ARG A 83 51.23 6.44 -7.64
C ARG A 83 50.67 6.41 -6.22
N GLN A 84 51.48 6.68 -5.21
CA GLN A 84 51.01 6.83 -3.83
C GLN A 84 49.97 7.95 -3.72
N ALA A 85 50.27 9.13 -4.28
CA ALA A 85 49.34 10.26 -4.27
C ALA A 85 48.02 9.95 -5.00
N GLU A 86 48.09 9.26 -6.15
CA GLU A 86 46.91 8.82 -6.90
C GLU A 86 46.05 7.83 -6.08
N LEU A 87 46.67 6.85 -5.41
CA LEU A 87 45.95 5.90 -4.56
C LEU A 87 45.34 6.57 -3.32
N SER A 88 46.04 7.51 -2.71
CA SER A 88 45.51 8.33 -1.62
C SER A 88 44.28 9.14 -2.06
N GLN A 89 44.33 9.73 -3.26
CA GLN A 89 43.19 10.48 -3.81
C GLN A 89 41.99 9.57 -4.08
N LEU A 90 42.21 8.41 -4.70
CA LEU A 90 41.14 7.43 -4.95
C LEU A 90 40.52 6.91 -3.65
N SER A 91 41.34 6.70 -2.62
CA SER A 91 40.87 6.30 -1.28
C SER A 91 39.96 7.36 -0.66
N LEU A 92 40.35 8.63 -0.74
CA LEU A 92 39.55 9.75 -0.22
C LEU A 92 38.22 9.91 -0.98
N GLU A 93 38.25 9.78 -2.30
CA GLU A 93 37.05 9.83 -3.12
C GLU A 93 36.10 8.69 -2.77
N LEU A 94 36.62 7.46 -2.67
CA LEU A 94 35.82 6.30 -2.31
C LEU A 94 35.24 6.42 -0.89
N GLN A 95 36.01 6.92 0.07
CA GLN A 95 35.54 7.21 1.42
C GLN A 95 34.38 8.23 1.41
N THR A 96 34.49 9.26 0.57
CA THR A 96 33.43 10.26 0.37
C THR A 96 32.17 9.60 -0.18
N LYS A 97 32.29 8.74 -1.20
CA LYS A 97 31.16 8.00 -1.77
C LYS A 97 30.49 7.09 -0.73
N PHE A 98 31.25 6.38 0.10
CA PHE A 98 30.70 5.57 1.20
C PHE A 98 29.98 6.42 2.25
N SER A 99 30.50 7.59 2.60
CA SER A 99 29.83 8.51 3.53
C SER A 99 28.49 9.01 2.96
N GLN A 100 28.48 9.42 1.68
CA GLN A 100 27.24 9.81 0.99
C GLN A 100 26.23 8.66 0.93
N HIS A 101 26.69 7.44 0.64
CA HIS A 101 25.85 6.26 0.61
C HIS A 101 25.27 5.92 1.99
N SER A 102 26.07 6.03 3.06
CA SER A 102 25.59 5.89 4.44
C SER A 102 24.47 6.88 4.75
N ASN A 103 24.61 8.15 4.35
CA ASN A 103 23.57 9.16 4.53
C ASN A 103 22.26 8.80 3.78
N LYS A 104 22.36 8.19 2.59
CA LYS A 104 21.20 7.69 1.85
C LYS A 104 20.52 6.53 2.58
N ILE A 105 21.28 5.60 3.15
CA ILE A 105 20.74 4.50 3.98
C ILE A 105 20.00 5.05 5.19
N GLU A 106 20.57 6.04 5.88
CA GLU A 106 19.90 6.71 7.00
C GLU A 106 18.61 7.42 6.57
N MET A 107 18.61 8.06 5.40
CA MET A 107 17.40 8.66 4.83
C MET A 107 16.34 7.60 4.55
N LEU A 108 16.70 6.47 3.93
CA LEU A 108 15.79 5.35 3.67
C LEU A 108 15.20 4.81 4.98
N ASN A 109 16.02 4.60 6.01
CA ASN A 109 15.57 4.14 7.32
C ASN A 109 14.58 5.12 7.97
N ARG A 110 14.80 6.44 7.83
CA ARG A 110 13.85 7.46 8.28
C ARG A 110 12.53 7.40 7.52
N GLN A 111 12.57 7.24 6.20
CA GLN A 111 11.36 7.09 5.37
C GLN A 111 10.58 5.82 5.73
N ILE A 112 11.27 4.70 5.97
CA ILE A 112 10.65 3.45 6.44
C ILE A 112 9.98 3.64 7.81
N LYS A 113 10.62 4.37 8.73
CA LYS A 113 9.99 4.68 10.03
C LYS A 113 8.72 5.52 9.86
N GLN A 114 8.76 6.54 8.99
CA GLN A 114 7.62 7.40 8.71
C GLN A 114 6.47 6.63 8.06
N ILE A 115 6.75 5.74 7.12
CA ILE A 115 5.69 4.98 6.44
C ILE A 115 5.05 3.94 7.36
N ASN A 116 5.82 3.32 8.26
CA ASN A 116 5.28 2.44 9.29
C ASN A 116 4.39 3.21 10.28
N GLN A 117 4.78 4.43 10.64
CA GLN A 117 3.93 5.30 11.46
C GLN A 117 2.63 5.69 10.73
N GLN A 118 2.71 6.05 9.44
CA GLN A 118 1.53 6.33 8.61
C GLN A 118 0.62 5.11 8.49
N GLN A 119 1.18 3.90 8.34
CA GLN A 119 0.40 2.66 8.33
C GLN A 119 -0.36 2.45 9.63
N ASN A 120 0.30 2.67 10.77
CA ASN A 120 -0.35 2.53 12.08
C ASN A 120 -1.48 3.54 12.26
N LEU A 121 -1.28 4.79 11.84
CA LEU A 121 -2.32 5.82 11.87
C LEU A 121 -3.50 5.46 10.96
N LEU A 122 -3.23 4.99 9.73
CA LEU A 122 -4.27 4.54 8.81
C LEU A 122 -5.07 3.37 9.41
N ASN A 123 -4.39 2.38 10.00
CA ASN A 123 -5.05 1.26 10.68
C ASN A 123 -5.93 1.74 11.84
N GLN A 124 -5.47 2.70 12.64
CA GLN A 124 -6.25 3.30 13.72
C GLN A 124 -7.45 4.09 13.19
N SER A 125 -7.30 4.84 12.10
CA SER A 125 -8.41 5.58 11.48
C SER A 125 -9.45 4.63 10.89
N ILE A 126 -9.02 3.50 10.30
CA ILE A 126 -9.92 2.43 9.86
C ILE A 126 -10.65 1.81 11.05
N GLU A 127 -9.95 1.53 12.15
CA GLU A 127 -10.55 0.98 13.37
C GLU A 127 -11.57 1.94 13.99
N GLN A 128 -11.24 3.23 14.10
CA GLN A 128 -12.15 4.26 14.58
C GLN A 128 -13.37 4.43 13.67
N PHE A 129 -13.17 4.35 12.35
CA PHE A 129 -14.27 4.34 11.39
C PHE A 129 -15.17 3.11 11.58
N ASN A 130 -14.58 1.92 11.74
CA ASN A 130 -15.34 0.70 12.04
C ASN A 130 -16.11 0.83 13.36
N LEU A 131 -15.49 1.35 14.43
CA LEU A 131 -16.12 1.53 15.74
C LEU A 131 -17.26 2.57 15.74
N SER A 132 -17.07 3.69 15.03
CA SER A 132 -18.10 4.73 14.86
C SER A 132 -19.26 4.27 13.97
N THR A 133 -19.03 3.28 13.11
CA THR A 133 -20.10 2.62 12.34
C THR A 133 -20.77 1.47 13.09
N THR A 134 -20.16 0.90 14.13
CA THR A 134 -20.75 -0.19 14.93
C THR A 134 -21.45 0.26 16.22
N SER A 135 -21.11 1.42 16.79
CA SER A 135 -21.57 1.81 18.14
C SER A 135 -22.84 2.68 18.22
N GLY A 136 -23.51 2.94 17.10
CA GLY A 136 -24.80 3.64 17.08
C GLY A 136 -25.77 2.94 16.14
N SER A 137 -26.71 2.19 16.69
CA SER A 137 -27.85 1.57 16.00
C SER A 137 -27.58 1.10 14.56
N LYS A 138 -27.16 -0.18 14.43
CA LYS A 138 -27.42 -1.09 13.30
C LYS A 138 -28.13 -0.41 12.11
N THR A 139 -27.38 0.32 11.28
CA THR A 139 -27.79 0.83 9.96
C THR A 139 -26.53 1.08 9.16
N PHE A 140 -25.82 -0.01 8.86
CA PHE A 140 -24.72 0.01 7.90
C PHE A 140 -25.20 -0.61 6.59
N HIS A 141 -25.35 0.22 5.56
CA HIS A 141 -25.44 -0.26 4.19
C HIS A 141 -24.02 -0.55 3.71
N LYS A 142 -23.68 -1.84 3.56
CA LYS A 142 -22.36 -2.34 3.11
C LYS A 142 -22.07 -1.99 1.65
N GLY A 143 -23.12 -1.71 0.90
CA GLY A 143 -23.07 -1.09 -0.41
C GLY A 143 -23.95 0.16 -0.49
N LEU A 144 -23.90 0.82 -1.63
CA LEU A 144 -24.84 1.86 -2.01
C LEU A 144 -25.08 1.79 -3.51
N PHE A 145 -26.33 1.55 -3.90
CA PHE A 145 -26.83 1.86 -5.22
C PHE A 145 -27.19 3.35 -5.33
N SER A 146 -26.55 4.07 -6.26
CA SER A 146 -26.86 5.47 -6.57
C SER A 146 -26.49 5.78 -8.02
N GLN A 147 -27.34 6.51 -8.74
CA GLN A 147 -27.05 7.01 -10.10
C GLN A 147 -26.51 5.92 -11.04
N ASN A 148 -27.14 4.75 -11.06
CA ASN A 148 -26.74 3.60 -11.89
C ASN A 148 -25.38 2.95 -11.54
N GLN A 149 -24.81 3.27 -10.38
CA GLN A 149 -23.57 2.68 -9.89
C GLN A 149 -23.82 1.98 -8.54
N ILE A 150 -23.25 0.79 -8.37
CA ILE A 150 -23.15 0.11 -7.06
C ILE A 150 -21.74 0.35 -6.52
N GLN A 151 -21.65 0.99 -5.37
CA GLN A 151 -20.40 1.16 -4.63
C GLN A 151 -20.40 0.24 -3.42
N ILE A 152 -19.39 -0.61 -3.28
CA ILE A 152 -19.18 -1.45 -2.10
C ILE A 152 -18.13 -0.80 -1.20
N TYR A 153 -18.43 -0.69 0.10
CA TYR A 153 -17.57 -0.03 1.08
C TYR A 153 -16.79 -1.01 1.96
N GLY A 154 -17.25 -2.26 2.08
CA GLY A 154 -16.54 -3.30 2.81
C GLY A 154 -17.29 -4.62 2.84
N PHE A 155 -16.54 -5.72 2.88
CA PHE A 155 -17.05 -7.08 3.04
C PHE A 155 -16.04 -7.91 3.82
N THR A 156 -16.49 -8.91 4.56
CA THR A 156 -15.63 -9.77 5.39
C THR A 156 -15.36 -11.15 4.77
N SER A 157 -16.15 -11.55 3.76
CA SER A 157 -15.98 -12.79 3.00
C SER A 157 -16.59 -12.66 1.60
N PHE A 158 -16.33 -13.63 0.72
CA PHE A 158 -16.96 -13.69 -0.60
C PHE A 158 -18.50 -13.77 -0.50
N ASP A 159 -19.00 -14.55 0.46
CA ASP A 159 -20.44 -14.71 0.71
C ASP A 159 -21.09 -13.40 1.18
N ASP A 160 -20.39 -12.63 2.02
CA ASP A 160 -20.82 -11.31 2.47
C ASP A 160 -20.87 -10.30 1.32
N LEU A 161 -19.87 -10.32 0.44
CA LEU A 161 -19.84 -9.50 -0.78
C LEU A 161 -21.00 -9.86 -1.73
N ARG A 162 -21.23 -11.15 -1.96
CA ARG A 162 -22.32 -11.65 -2.82
C ARG A 162 -23.68 -11.16 -2.32
N LEU A 163 -23.93 -11.30 -1.02
CA LEU A 163 -25.21 -10.92 -0.42
C LEU A 163 -25.40 -9.40 -0.41
N THR A 164 -24.34 -8.65 -0.14
CA THR A 164 -24.35 -7.18 -0.23
C THR A 164 -24.65 -6.71 -1.65
N LEU A 165 -23.99 -7.27 -2.67
CA LEU A 165 -24.26 -6.94 -4.07
C LEU A 165 -25.71 -7.25 -4.45
N ALA A 166 -26.23 -8.40 -4.04
CA ALA A 166 -27.61 -8.77 -4.30
C ALA A 166 -28.61 -7.78 -3.68
N HIS A 167 -28.35 -7.26 -2.48
CA HIS A 167 -29.15 -6.20 -1.85
C HIS A 167 -29.13 -4.90 -2.67
N GLU A 168 -27.95 -4.45 -3.09
CA GLU A 168 -27.83 -3.22 -3.90
C GLU A 168 -28.44 -3.37 -5.30
N PHE A 169 -28.36 -4.57 -5.90
CA PHE A 169 -29.10 -4.86 -7.12
C PHE A 169 -30.61 -4.82 -6.89
N GLY A 170 -31.09 -5.26 -5.73
CA GLY A 170 -32.49 -5.09 -5.36
C GLY A 170 -32.92 -3.62 -5.38
N HIS A 171 -32.10 -2.72 -4.83
CA HIS A 171 -32.33 -1.27 -4.97
C HIS A 171 -32.25 -0.77 -6.41
N ALA A 172 -31.35 -1.33 -7.22
CA ALA A 172 -31.27 -1.03 -8.66
C ALA A 172 -32.54 -1.43 -9.42
N LEU A 173 -33.21 -2.49 -8.97
CA LEU A 173 -34.52 -2.95 -9.45
C LEU A 173 -35.69 -2.21 -8.78
N GLY A 174 -35.44 -1.18 -7.98
CA GLY A 174 -36.48 -0.39 -7.33
C GLY A 174 -37.10 -1.03 -6.08
N LEU A 175 -36.56 -2.15 -5.60
CA LEU A 175 -37.02 -2.79 -4.36
C LEU A 175 -36.70 -1.90 -3.16
N LYS A 176 -37.70 -1.73 -2.29
CA LYS A 176 -37.57 -1.05 -1.00
C LYS A 176 -37.20 -2.06 0.09
N HIS A 177 -36.81 -1.54 1.25
CA HIS A 177 -36.53 -2.38 2.40
C HIS A 177 -37.77 -3.10 2.91
N THR A 178 -37.57 -4.30 3.46
CA THR A 178 -38.58 -5.09 4.18
C THR A 178 -38.33 -5.04 5.68
N ASP A 179 -39.35 -5.42 6.46
CA ASP A 179 -39.22 -5.65 7.91
C ASP A 179 -38.86 -7.10 8.28
N ASP A 180 -38.88 -8.04 7.32
CA ASP A 180 -38.50 -9.44 7.52
C ASP A 180 -36.99 -9.58 7.74
N PRO A 181 -36.51 -9.97 8.93
CA PRO A 181 -35.08 -10.03 9.25
C PRO A 181 -34.28 -11.07 8.45
N LYS A 182 -34.97 -11.96 7.72
CA LYS A 182 -34.37 -12.98 6.85
C LYS A 182 -34.35 -12.58 5.39
N SER A 183 -35.07 -11.52 5.00
CA SER A 183 -35.15 -11.05 3.62
C SER A 183 -33.82 -10.47 3.15
N LEU A 184 -33.57 -10.60 1.84
CA LEU A 184 -32.46 -9.94 1.16
C LEU A 184 -32.56 -8.43 1.31
N MET A 185 -33.77 -7.88 1.19
CA MET A 185 -34.06 -6.45 1.28
C MET A 185 -34.23 -5.96 2.73
N TYR A 186 -33.99 -6.79 3.74
CA TYR A 186 -33.92 -6.29 5.11
C TYR A 186 -32.72 -5.34 5.24
N PRO A 187 -32.86 -4.16 5.87
CA PRO A 187 -31.81 -3.14 5.87
C PRO A 187 -30.56 -3.54 6.66
N LEU A 188 -30.59 -4.68 7.37
CA LEU A 188 -29.52 -5.15 8.24
C LEU A 188 -29.13 -6.59 7.93
N LEU A 189 -27.84 -6.89 8.02
CA LEU A 189 -27.42 -8.28 8.16
C LEU A 189 -27.71 -8.74 9.58
N LYS A 190 -28.67 -9.66 9.72
CA LYS A 190 -29.15 -10.17 11.00
C LYS A 190 -29.38 -11.67 10.96
N GLU A 191 -30.43 -12.14 10.28
CA GLU A 191 -30.85 -13.55 10.30
C GLU A 191 -30.72 -14.24 8.93
N GLN A 192 -30.12 -13.55 7.95
CA GLN A 192 -29.83 -14.12 6.64
C GLN A 192 -28.73 -15.18 6.74
N ASP A 193 -28.97 -16.36 6.15
CA ASP A 193 -27.92 -17.37 5.96
C ASP A 193 -26.96 -16.90 4.86
N ILE A 194 -25.83 -16.32 5.25
CA ILE A 194 -24.85 -15.76 4.31
C ILE A 194 -24.26 -16.80 3.35
N HIS A 195 -24.10 -18.06 3.81
CA HIS A 195 -23.45 -19.11 3.03
C HIS A 195 -24.40 -19.76 2.03
N ASN A 196 -25.66 -19.99 2.42
CA ASN A 196 -26.66 -20.66 1.58
C ASN A 196 -27.93 -19.83 1.39
N PHE A 197 -27.76 -18.51 1.23
CA PHE A 197 -28.88 -17.58 1.11
C PHE A 197 -29.85 -17.95 -0.02
N LYS A 198 -31.15 -17.94 0.30
CA LYS A 198 -32.27 -18.05 -0.64
C LYS A 198 -33.21 -16.89 -0.43
N LEU A 199 -33.78 -16.36 -1.51
CA LEU A 199 -34.82 -15.32 -1.43
C LEU A 199 -35.96 -15.79 -0.53
N THR A 200 -36.40 -14.91 0.37
CA THR A 200 -37.56 -15.20 1.22
C THR A 200 -38.86 -14.91 0.47
N ASN A 201 -39.98 -15.37 1.01
CA ASN A 201 -41.29 -15.03 0.45
C ASN A 201 -41.48 -13.51 0.39
N SER A 202 -40.97 -12.76 1.39
CA SER A 202 -40.99 -11.30 1.40
C SER A 202 -40.22 -10.68 0.22
N ASP A 203 -39.08 -11.27 -0.18
CA ASP A 203 -38.32 -10.82 -1.36
C ASP A 203 -39.09 -11.10 -2.66
N LEU A 204 -39.71 -12.28 -2.75
CA LEU A 204 -40.49 -12.71 -3.91
C LEU A 204 -41.77 -11.87 -4.05
N ASP A 205 -42.44 -11.54 -2.95
CA ASP A 205 -43.63 -10.70 -2.91
C ASP A 205 -43.30 -9.27 -3.35
N LEU A 206 -42.16 -8.71 -2.94
CA LEU A 206 -41.69 -7.41 -3.42
C LEU A 206 -41.44 -7.40 -4.94
N LEU A 207 -40.79 -8.45 -5.45
CA LEU A 207 -40.55 -8.60 -6.88
C LEU A 207 -41.87 -8.75 -7.65
N ALA A 208 -42.79 -9.59 -7.17
CA ALA A 208 -44.11 -9.78 -7.76
C ALA A 208 -44.96 -8.50 -7.70
N THR A 209 -44.82 -7.69 -6.65
CA THR A 209 -45.53 -6.40 -6.55
C THR A 209 -45.01 -5.39 -7.58
N LEU A 210 -43.71 -5.37 -7.85
CA LEU A 210 -43.12 -4.42 -8.81
C LEU A 210 -43.19 -4.91 -10.26
N TYR A 211 -43.19 -6.23 -10.49
CA TYR A 211 -43.02 -6.83 -11.82
C TYR A 211 -44.02 -7.94 -12.17
N GLY A 212 -44.90 -8.34 -11.25
CA GLY A 212 -45.83 -9.47 -11.41
C GLY A 212 -47.10 -9.19 -12.20
N SER A 213 -47.16 -8.07 -12.94
CA SER A 213 -48.29 -7.75 -13.83
C SER A 213 -47.81 -7.26 -15.18
N ASN A 214 -47.09 -8.11 -15.91
CA ASN A 214 -46.78 -7.90 -17.33
C ASN A 214 -47.09 -9.13 -18.22
N ASP A 215 -47.87 -10.09 -17.72
CA ASP A 215 -48.33 -11.25 -18.52
C ASP A 215 -49.83 -11.19 -18.91
N GLU A 216 -50.41 -9.99 -19.06
CA GLU A 216 -51.65 -9.82 -19.83
C GLU A 216 -51.60 -8.53 -20.66
N ASN A 217 -51.13 -8.66 -21.91
CA ASN A 217 -51.71 -8.03 -23.11
C ASN A 217 -50.93 -8.53 -24.35
N HIS A 218 -51.40 -9.68 -24.84
CA HIS A 218 -51.44 -9.98 -26.26
C HIS A 218 -52.79 -9.52 -26.80
#